data_AF-A0A499S0F9-F1
#
_entry.id   AF-A0A499S0F9-F1
#
_cell.length_a   1.000
_cell.length_b   1.000
_cell.length_c   1.000
_cell.angle_alpha   90.00
_cell.angle_beta   90.00
_cell.angle_gamma   90.00
#
_symmetry.space_group_name_H-M   'P 1'
#
loop_
_entity.id
_entity.type
_entity.pdbx_description
1 polymer ?
#
loop_
_entity_poly.entity_id
_entity_poly.type
_entity_poly.pdbx_seq_one_letter_code
_entity_poly.pdbx_strand_id
1 'polypeptide(L)'
;MPFENISFLSQFFAPLLIVIIGPILEELLFRVYILEVLKNKIKLLPAILISISSFTVIHMHSLTEDWKTLIPYFSIGIVTVFIYLKKHNFYYILSIHVLNNLVAQIAIWFLQ
;
A
#
# COMPACT_ATOMS: atom_id res chain seq x y z
N MET A 1 -32.30 -12.97 -7.31
CA MET A 1 -31.23 -13.87 -7.78
C MET A 1 -30.07 -13.15 -8.50
N PRO A 2 -30.23 -12.24 -9.47
CA PRO A 2 -29.07 -11.53 -10.07
C PRO A 2 -28.42 -10.51 -9.12
N PHE A 3 -29.23 -9.81 -8.33
CA PHE A 3 -28.78 -8.75 -7.43
C PHE A 3 -27.91 -9.25 -6.26
N GLU A 4 -28.18 -10.44 -5.74
CA GLU A 4 -27.40 -11.06 -4.65
C GLU A 4 -25.99 -11.46 -5.10
N ASN A 5 -25.84 -11.90 -6.36
CA ASN A 5 -24.53 -12.20 -6.94
C ASN A 5 -23.70 -10.93 -7.14
N ILE A 6 -24.33 -9.82 -7.55
CA ILE A 6 -23.65 -8.53 -7.71
C ILE A 6 -23.22 -7.97 -6.35
N SER A 7 -24.07 -8.06 -5.31
CA SER A 7 -23.70 -7.63 -3.96
C SER A 7 -22.59 -8.50 -3.36
N PHE A 8 -22.61 -9.82 -3.61
CA PHE A 8 -21.55 -10.70 -3.15
C PHE A 8 -20.20 -10.37 -3.82
N LEU A 9 -20.20 -10.16 -5.13
CA LEU A 9 -18.99 -9.78 -5.87
C LEU A 9 -18.40 -8.45 -5.40
N SER A 10 -19.25 -7.43 -5.17
CA SER A 10 -18.80 -6.11 -4.74
C SER A 10 -18.34 -6.08 -3.27
N GLN A 11 -19.00 -6.82 -2.39
CA GLN A 11 -18.72 -6.78 -0.96
C GLN A 11 -17.55 -7.68 -0.53
N PHE A 12 -17.31 -8.78 -1.25
CA PHE A 12 -16.30 -9.77 -0.87
C PHE A 12 -15.18 -9.93 -1.90
N PHE A 13 -15.52 -10.09 -3.19
CA PHE A 13 -14.52 -10.45 -4.20
C PHE A 13 -13.66 -9.25 -4.63
N ALA A 14 -14.26 -8.09 -4.89
CA ALA A 14 -13.55 -6.87 -5.28
C ALA A 14 -12.52 -6.40 -4.24
N PRO A 15 -12.85 -6.31 -2.93
CA PRO A 15 -11.86 -5.91 -1.93
C PRO A 15 -10.68 -6.88 -1.81
N LEU A 16 -10.92 -8.19 -1.96
CA LEU A 16 -9.84 -9.19 -1.94
C LEU A 16 -8.86 -9.04 -3.11
N LEU A 17 -9.34 -8.60 -4.29
CA LEU A 17 -8.45 -8.24 -5.40
C LEU A 17 -7.57 -7.05 -5.04
N ILE A 18 -8.12 -6.02 -4.37
CA ILE A 18 -7.36 -4.83 -3.94
C ILE A 18 -6.31 -5.22 -2.90
N VAL A 19 -6.64 -6.11 -1.96
CA VAL A 19 -5.73 -6.60 -0.92
C VAL A 19 -4.47 -7.25 -1.49
N ILE A 20 -4.53 -7.83 -2.70
CA ILE A 20 -3.40 -8.51 -3.33
C ILE A 20 -2.79 -7.67 -4.46
N ILE A 21 -3.60 -7.27 -5.45
CA ILE A 21 -3.13 -6.60 -6.66
C ILE A 21 -2.64 -5.18 -6.37
N GLY A 22 -3.32 -4.45 -5.48
CA GLY A 22 -2.89 -3.11 -5.05
C GLY A 22 -1.45 -3.13 -4.52
N PRO A 23 -1.16 -3.89 -3.45
CA PRO A 23 0.18 -4.03 -2.92
C PRO A 23 1.24 -4.50 -3.93
N ILE A 24 0.90 -5.37 -4.89
CA ILE A 24 1.85 -5.76 -5.94
C ILE A 24 2.29 -4.54 -6.75
N LEU A 25 1.33 -3.76 -7.27
CA LEU A 25 1.61 -2.60 -8.09
C LEU A 25 2.33 -1.51 -7.30
N GLU A 26 1.87 -1.28 -6.08
CA GLU A 26 2.44 -0.29 -5.17
C GLU A 26 3.90 -0.63 -4.81
N GLU A 27 4.19 -1.85 -4.37
CA GLU A 27 5.55 -2.22 -3.97
C GLU A 27 6.51 -2.25 -5.17
N LEU A 28 6.05 -2.67 -6.35
CA LEU A 28 6.84 -2.60 -7.58
C LEU A 28 7.17 -1.14 -7.96
N LEU A 29 6.16 -0.26 -7.91
CA LEU A 29 6.34 1.13 -8.28
C LEU A 29 7.21 1.89 -7.28
N PHE A 30 6.86 1.85 -6.00
CA PHE A 30 7.48 2.72 -5.00
C PHE A 30 8.79 2.17 -4.45
N ARG A 31 8.91 0.86 -4.21
CA ARG A 31 10.16 0.27 -3.68
C ARG A 31 11.09 -0.20 -4.78
N VAL A 32 10.59 -0.99 -5.72
CA VAL A 32 11.46 -1.60 -6.73
C VAL A 32 11.88 -0.58 -7.78
N TYR A 33 10.98 0.31 -8.21
CA TYR A 33 11.30 1.29 -9.25
C TYR A 33 11.75 2.65 -8.68
N ILE A 34 10.87 3.41 -8.03
CA ILE A 34 11.13 4.79 -7.59
C ILE A 34 12.33 4.85 -6.64
N LEU A 35 12.33 4.06 -5.56
CA LEU A 35 13.41 4.07 -4.57
C LEU A 35 14.77 3.64 -5.17
N GLU A 36 14.80 2.60 -6.01
CA GLU A 36 16.04 2.13 -6.65
C GLU A 36 16.58 3.13 -7.67
N VAL A 37 15.71 3.75 -8.48
CA VAL A 37 16.14 4.79 -9.42
C VAL A 37 16.66 6.01 -8.67
N LEU A 38 15.97 6.45 -7.61
CA LEU A 38 16.35 7.65 -6.87
C LEU A 38 17.61 7.44 -6.03
N LYS A 39 17.81 6.30 -5.37
CA LYS A 39 19.02 6.06 -4.56
C LYS A 39 20.30 6.08 -5.42
N ASN A 40 20.19 5.86 -6.73
CA ASN A 40 21.30 5.95 -7.68
C ASN A 40 21.55 7.39 -8.19
N LYS A 41 20.62 8.33 -7.95
CA LYS A 41 20.69 9.72 -8.41
C LYS A 41 20.88 10.73 -7.29
N ILE A 42 20.36 10.43 -6.10
CA ILE A 42 20.38 11.30 -4.92
C ILE A 42 20.75 10.50 -3.67
N LYS A 43 21.01 11.20 -2.57
CA LYS A 43 21.29 10.56 -1.28
C LYS A 43 20.12 9.66 -0.85
N LEU A 44 20.44 8.57 -0.16
CA LEU A 44 19.47 7.55 0.26
C LEU A 44 18.29 8.13 1.05
N LEU A 45 18.55 9.02 2.01
CA LEU A 45 17.49 9.57 2.87
C LEU A 45 16.43 10.35 2.07
N PRO A 46 16.78 11.33 1.20
CA PRO A 46 15.82 11.93 0.26
C PRO A 46 15.08 10.91 -0.63
N ALA A 47 15.74 9.87 -1.14
CA ALA A 47 15.09 8.83 -1.94
C ALA A 47 14.02 8.07 -1.14
N ILE A 48 14.34 7.72 0.11
CA ILE A 48 13.40 7.10 1.07
C ILE A 48 12.19 8.01 1.29
N LEU A 49 12.43 9.28 1.61
CA LEU A 49 11.36 10.25 1.88
C LEU A 49 10.45 10.42 0.68
N ILE A 50 11.00 10.54 -0.54
CA ILE A 50 10.20 10.65 -1.76
C ILE A 50 9.37 9.37 -1.98
N SER A 51 9.97 8.20 -1.79
CA SER A 51 9.29 6.91 -1.94
C SER A 51 8.11 6.75 -0.97
N ILE A 52 8.27 7.14 0.30
CA ILE A 52 7.20 7.03 1.32
C ILE A 52 6.12 8.11 1.09
N SER A 53 6.53 9.35 0.85
CA SER A 53 5.59 10.46 0.67
C SER A 53 4.76 10.31 -0.59
N SER A 54 5.37 9.91 -1.72
CA SER A 54 4.61 9.67 -2.96
C SER A 54 3.63 8.50 -2.80
N PHE A 55 4.05 7.40 -2.16
CA PHE A 55 3.16 6.29 -1.79
C PHE A 55 1.99 6.77 -0.94
N THR A 56 2.23 7.62 0.06
CA THR A 56 1.18 8.11 0.96
C THR A 56 0.21 9.05 0.23
N VAL A 57 0.72 9.98 -0.57
CA VAL A 57 -0.08 11.02 -1.24
C VAL A 57 -1.03 10.44 -2.29
N ILE A 58 -0.67 9.36 -2.98
CA ILE A 58 -1.58 8.74 -3.96
C ILE A 58 -2.84 8.13 -3.33
N HIS A 59 -2.87 7.96 -2.00
CA HIS A 59 -4.03 7.48 -1.26
C HIS A 59 -4.94 8.62 -0.76
N MET A 60 -4.58 9.88 -1.02
CA MET A 60 -5.47 11.02 -0.77
C MET A 60 -6.59 11.04 -1.81
N HIS A 61 -7.83 11.04 -1.36
CA HIS A 61 -9.02 11.18 -2.20
C HIS A 61 -9.40 12.66 -2.42
N SER A 62 -9.03 13.56 -1.51
CA SER A 62 -9.27 15.00 -1.63
C SER A 62 -8.17 15.82 -0.94
N LEU A 63 -7.93 17.03 -1.43
CA LEU A 63 -7.05 18.01 -0.76
C LEU A 63 -7.60 18.48 0.59
N THR A 64 -8.90 18.30 0.83
CA THR A 64 -9.56 18.64 2.10
C THR A 64 -9.70 17.46 3.04
N GLU A 65 -9.12 16.30 2.70
CA GLU A 65 -9.19 15.10 3.53
C GLU A 65 -8.45 15.31 4.87
N ASP A 66 -8.98 14.73 5.96
CA ASP A 66 -8.29 14.76 7.25
C ASP A 66 -6.96 14.02 7.12
N TRP A 67 -5.84 14.73 7.33
CA TRP A 67 -4.49 14.17 7.22
C TRP A 67 -4.29 12.89 8.05
N LYS A 68 -5.09 12.67 9.10
CA LYS A 68 -5.05 11.45 9.90
C LYS A 68 -5.39 10.18 9.11
N THR A 69 -6.19 10.28 8.04
CA THR A 69 -6.50 9.13 7.18
C THR A 69 -5.26 8.62 6.43
N LEU A 70 -4.21 9.44 6.34
CA LEU A 70 -2.94 9.09 5.69
C LEU A 70 -1.94 8.39 6.60
N ILE A 71 -2.16 8.44 7.92
CA ILE A 71 -1.25 7.83 8.91
C ILE A 71 -1.02 6.34 8.63
N PRO A 72 -2.06 5.51 8.33
CA PRO A 72 -1.84 4.09 8.04
C PRO A 72 -0.94 3.87 6.82
N TYR A 73 -1.16 4.62 5.73
CA TYR A 73 -0.38 4.52 4.50
C TYR A 73 1.08 4.97 4.72
N PHE A 74 1.29 6.07 5.43
CA PHE A 74 2.64 6.52 5.79
C PHE A 74 3.37 5.48 6.65
N SER A 75 2.66 4.86 7.60
CA SER A 75 3.22 3.85 8.51
C SER A 75 3.64 2.58 7.79
N ILE A 76 2.77 2.00 6.95
CA ILE A 76 3.13 0.83 6.14
C ILE A 76 4.22 1.18 5.12
N GLY A 77 4.22 2.43 4.63
CA GLY A 77 5.25 2.96 3.75
C GLY A 77 6.64 2.93 4.38
N ILE A 78 6.75 3.38 5.63
CA ILE A 78 7.97 3.28 6.44
C ILE A 78 8.41 1.82 6.56
N VAL A 79 7.52 0.94 7.03
CA VAL A 79 7.83 -0.47 7.30
C VAL A 79 8.37 -1.17 6.04
N THR A 80 7.67 -1.03 4.92
CA THR A 80 8.05 -1.66 3.65
C THR A 80 9.36 -1.11 3.10
N VAL A 81 9.64 0.20 3.18
CA VAL A 81 10.97 0.73 2.79
C VAL A 81 12.08 0.13 3.63
N PHE A 82 11.96 0.12 4.96
CA PHE A 82 13.00 -0.42 5.84
C PHE A 82 13.26 -1.90 5.58
N ILE A 83 12.21 -2.69 5.39
CA ILE A 83 12.35 -4.12 5.11
C ILE A 83 12.95 -4.34 3.72
N TYR A 84 12.54 -3.56 2.72
CA TYR A 84 13.13 -3.65 1.37
C TYR A 84 14.62 -3.34 1.39
N LEU A 85 15.04 -2.27 2.06
CA LEU A 85 16.47 -1.91 2.16
C LEU A 85 17.28 -2.95 2.93
N LYS A 86 16.67 -3.67 3.87
CA LYS A 86 17.34 -4.72 4.64
C LYS A 86 17.42 -6.06 3.90
N LYS A 87 16.38 -6.42 3.17
CA LYS A 87 16.22 -7.75 2.56
C LYS A 87 16.49 -7.77 1.06
N HIS A 88 16.38 -6.62 0.39
CA HIS A 88 16.42 -6.46 -1.06
C HIS A 88 15.60 -7.52 -1.80
N ASN A 89 14.41 -7.82 -1.27
CA ASN A 89 13.55 -8.89 -1.76
C ASN A 89 12.10 -8.44 -1.77
N PHE A 90 11.52 -8.46 -2.97
CA PHE A 90 10.13 -8.06 -3.24
C PHE A 90 9.10 -8.89 -2.46
N TYR A 91 9.31 -10.20 -2.32
CA TYR A 91 8.33 -11.08 -1.68
C TYR A 91 8.15 -10.80 -0.18
N TYR A 92 9.21 -10.32 0.51
CA TYR A 92 9.11 -9.95 1.93
C TYR A 92 8.21 -8.74 2.14
N ILE A 93 8.42 -7.69 1.34
CA ILE A 93 7.61 -6.46 1.43
C ILE A 93 6.19 -6.72 0.97
N LEU A 94 6.01 -7.49 -0.11
CA LEU A 94 4.69 -7.86 -0.60
C LEU A 94 3.89 -8.63 0.44
N SER A 95 4.49 -9.64 1.08
CA SER A 95 3.80 -10.46 2.08
C SER A 95 3.30 -9.62 3.27
N ILE A 96 4.13 -8.67 3.72
CA ILE A 96 3.78 -7.80 4.85
C ILE A 96 2.69 -6.81 4.45
N HIS A 97 2.76 -6.24 3.26
CA HIS A 97 1.76 -5.29 2.79
C HIS A 97 0.41 -5.97 2.53
N VAL A 98 0.40 -7.13 1.87
CA VAL A 98 -0.80 -7.95 1.68
C VAL A 98 -1.41 -8.34 3.04
N LEU A 99 -0.59 -8.75 4.02
CA LEU A 99 -1.07 -9.08 5.35
C LEU A 99 -1.68 -7.86 6.06
N ASN A 100 -1.04 -6.69 5.97
CA ASN A 100 -1.56 -5.45 6.51
C ASN A 100 -2.93 -5.09 5.91
N ASN A 101 -3.05 -5.14 4.58
CA ASN A 101 -4.30 -4.83 3.89
C ASN A 101 -5.38 -5.88 4.17
N LEU A 102 -5.01 -7.15 4.32
CA LEU A 102 -5.95 -8.20 4.72
C LEU A 102 -6.51 -7.93 6.11
N VAL A 103 -5.65 -7.61 7.09
CA VAL A 103 -6.08 -7.26 8.45
C VAL A 103 -6.97 -6.03 8.44
N ALA A 104 -6.61 -4.99 7.68
CA ALA A 104 -7.43 -3.79 7.55
C ALA A 104 -8.80 -4.09 6.90
N GLN A 105 -8.84 -4.90 5.84
CA GLN A 105 -10.08 -5.28 5.17
C GLN A 105 -11.01 -6.09 6.08
N ILE A 106 -10.45 -7.02 6.85
CA ILE A 106 -11.20 -7.78 7.85
C ILE A 106 -11.77 -6.83 8.91
N ALA A 107 -10.97 -5.89 9.41
CA ALA A 107 -11.43 -4.90 10.38
C ALA A 107 -12.58 -4.04 9.81
N ILE A 108 -12.48 -3.61 8.55
CA ILE A 108 -13.55 -2.87 7.86
C ILE A 108 -14.85 -3.68 7.84
N TRP A 109 -14.81 -4.98 7.51
CA TRP A 109 -16.00 -5.83 7.52
C TRP A 109 -16.64 -6.01 8.90
N PHE A 110 -15.89 -5.90 10.00
CA PHE A 110 -16.43 -5.99 11.36
C PHE A 110 -16.97 -4.65 11.89
N LEU A 111 -16.50 -3.53 11.35
CA LEU A 111 -16.83 -2.18 11.83
C LEU A 111 -17.90 -1.47 10.99
N GLN A 112 -18.30 -2.07 9.86
CA GLN A 112 -19.42 -1.66 9.02
C GLN A 112 -20.71 -2.36 9.44
#